data_AF-A0A3A6MUS1-F1
#
_entry.id   AF-A0A3A6MUS1-F1
#
_cell.length_a   1.000
_cell.length_b   1.000
_cell.length_c   1.000
_cell.angle_alpha   90.00
_cell.angle_beta   90.00
_cell.angle_gamma   90.00
#
_symmetry.space_group_name_H-M   'P 1'
#
loop_
_entity.id
_entity.type
_entity.pdbx_description
1 polymer ?
#
loop_
_entity_poly.entity_id
_entity_poly.type
_entity_poly.pdbx_seq_one_letter_code
_entity_poly.pdbx_strand_id
1 'polypeptide(L)'
;MANSPWLFAFAYIGLVAALLAGLYFLIRYLVARNKPDEPPVFREELDVQASEEVQLDVRLQNLENQLQQLIAINIQLNERLKWVEGQMGVALSRGTFGDRKATTEEQVCQAFEQGKTVSELAHQFGRSKGEIELMLNLRRIRRGGVR
;
A
#
# COMPACT_ATOMS: atom_id res chain seq x y z
N MET A 1 5.47 -28.35 95.56
CA MET A 1 5.09 -27.31 94.58
C MET A 1 5.62 -27.77 93.22
N ALA A 2 4.73 -27.92 92.24
CA ALA A 2 4.97 -28.70 91.02
C ALA A 2 6.01 -28.04 90.10
N ASN A 3 7.16 -28.68 89.93
CA ASN A 3 8.08 -28.40 88.82
C ASN A 3 7.46 -29.01 87.55
N SER A 4 6.59 -28.28 86.87
CA SER A 4 6.02 -28.72 85.60
C SER A 4 7.05 -28.50 84.48
N PRO A 5 7.64 -29.57 83.90
CA PRO A 5 8.69 -29.47 82.88
C PRO A 5 8.21 -28.74 81.61
N TRP A 6 6.90 -28.69 81.39
CA TRP A 6 6.27 -28.00 80.27
C TRP A 6 6.49 -26.49 80.28
N LEU A 7 6.55 -25.83 81.45
CA LEU A 7 6.78 -24.38 81.51
C LEU A 7 8.18 -24.02 81.01
N PHE A 8 9.18 -24.84 81.32
CA PHE A 8 10.54 -24.66 80.79
C PHE A 8 10.60 -24.91 79.27
N ALA A 9 9.85 -25.88 78.77
CA ALA A 9 9.77 -26.13 77.32
C ALA A 9 9.14 -24.93 76.58
N PHE A 10 8.04 -24.36 77.09
CA PHE A 10 7.43 -23.16 76.49
C PHE A 10 8.32 -21.92 76.58
N ALA A 11 9.00 -21.72 77.71
CA ALA A 11 9.96 -20.63 77.86
C ALA A 11 11.14 -20.76 76.89
N TYR A 12 11.65 -21.99 76.68
CA TYR A 12 12.72 -22.27 75.74
C TYR A 12 12.29 -22.03 74.28
N ILE A 13 11.10 -22.50 73.90
CA ILE A 13 10.56 -22.26 72.55
C ILE A 13 10.35 -20.77 72.29
N GLY A 14 9.82 -20.03 73.26
CA GLY A 14 9.67 -18.57 73.17
C GLY A 14 11.00 -17.84 72.98
N LEU A 15 12.04 -18.26 73.71
CA LEU A 15 13.38 -17.70 73.60
C LEU A 15 14.03 -17.99 72.24
N VAL A 16 13.87 -19.22 71.73
CA VAL A 16 14.36 -19.59 70.39
C VAL A 16 13.64 -18.81 69.30
N ALA A 17 12.32 -18.64 69.40
CA ALA A 17 11.53 -17.86 68.45
C ALA A 17 11.95 -16.37 68.44
N ALA A 18 12.21 -15.80 69.63
CA ALA A 18 12.68 -14.42 69.75
C ALA A 18 14.09 -14.24 69.15
N LEU A 19 14.99 -15.22 69.34
CA LEU A 19 16.31 -15.20 68.71
C LEU A 19 16.23 -15.34 67.18
N LEU A 20 15.35 -16.19 66.66
CA LEU A 20 15.16 -16.34 65.22
C LEU A 20 14.56 -15.07 64.58
N ALA A 21 13.58 -14.45 65.25
CA ALA A 21 13.02 -13.18 64.80
C ALA A 21 14.06 -12.05 64.84
N GLY A 22 14.89 -12.01 65.89
CA GLY A 22 16.01 -11.07 66.01
C GLY A 22 17.05 -11.29 64.91
N LEU A 23 17.43 -12.54 64.64
CA LEU A 23 18.38 -12.90 63.59
C LEU A 23 17.83 -12.55 62.20
N TYR A 24 16.55 -12.83 61.94
CA TYR A 24 15.88 -12.46 60.70
C TYR A 24 15.87 -10.95 60.49
N PHE A 25 15.57 -10.18 61.55
CA PHE A 25 15.60 -8.72 61.50
C PHE A 25 17.02 -8.20 61.29
N LEU A 26 18.03 -8.82 61.91
CA LEU A 26 19.44 -8.45 61.78
C LEU A 26 19.98 -8.76 60.39
N ILE A 27 19.61 -9.91 59.80
CA ILE A 27 19.94 -10.26 58.41
C ILE A 27 19.27 -9.27 57.47
N ARG A 28 17.99 -8.95 57.66
CA ARG A 28 17.29 -7.96 56.82
C ARG A 28 17.92 -6.57 56.96
N TYR A 29 18.33 -6.18 58.16
CA TYR A 29 18.99 -4.91 58.43
C TYR A 29 20.40 -4.86 57.82
N LEU A 30 21.17 -5.95 57.94
CA LEU A 30 22.48 -6.08 57.30
C LEU A 30 22.36 -6.11 55.78
N VAL A 31 21.39 -6.83 55.21
CA VAL A 31 21.12 -6.82 53.77
C VAL A 31 20.63 -5.45 53.31
N ALA A 32 19.87 -4.71 54.11
CA ALA A 32 19.50 -3.33 53.78
C ALA A 32 20.71 -2.38 53.85
N ARG A 33 21.69 -2.64 54.72
CA ARG A 33 22.89 -1.83 54.90
C ARG A 33 24.04 -2.20 53.96
N ASN A 34 24.09 -3.47 53.53
CA ASN A 34 25.04 -4.05 52.57
C ASN A 34 24.42 -4.28 51.20
N LYS A 35 23.20 -3.81 50.93
CA LYS A 35 22.78 -3.60 49.55
C LYS A 35 23.62 -2.41 49.08
N PRO A 36 24.68 -2.62 48.27
CA PRO A 36 25.10 -1.49 47.44
C PRO A 36 23.84 -1.10 46.67
N ASP A 37 23.56 0.19 46.61
CA ASP A 37 22.55 0.71 45.70
C ASP A 37 22.65 -0.08 44.40
N GLU A 38 21.61 -0.84 44.04
CA GLU A 38 21.52 -1.40 42.69
C GLU A 38 21.76 -0.19 41.79
N PRO A 39 22.85 -0.20 41.00
CA PRO A 39 23.28 1.02 40.34
C PRO A 39 22.11 1.52 39.50
N PRO A 40 21.69 2.79 39.65
CA PRO A 40 20.57 3.35 38.90
C PRO A 40 20.74 3.17 37.38
N VAL A 41 21.98 2.94 36.94
CA VAL A 41 22.39 2.57 35.59
C VAL A 41 21.65 1.35 35.04
N PHE A 42 21.38 0.30 35.82
CA PHE A 42 20.73 -0.90 35.28
C PHE A 42 19.23 -0.69 35.04
N ARG A 43 18.56 0.14 35.86
CA ARG A 43 17.17 0.54 35.62
C ARG A 43 17.07 1.53 34.46
N GLU A 44 18.02 2.44 34.36
CA GLU A 44 18.11 3.39 33.25
C GLU A 44 18.43 2.67 31.94
N GLU A 45 19.31 1.67 31.93
CA GLU A 45 19.58 0.82 30.76
C GLU A 45 18.38 -0.05 30.38
N LEU A 46 17.64 -0.62 31.35
CA LEU A 46 16.40 -1.35 31.05
C LEU A 46 15.29 -0.42 30.52
N ASP A 47 15.15 0.79 31.07
CA ASP A 47 14.16 1.76 30.58
C ASP A 47 14.55 2.30 29.19
N VAL A 48 15.84 2.52 28.93
CA VAL A 48 16.35 2.90 27.60
C VAL A 48 16.10 1.77 26.60
N GLN A 49 16.41 0.53 26.96
CA GLN A 49 16.20 -0.63 26.08
C GLN A 49 14.71 -0.90 25.83
N ALA A 50 13.87 -0.81 26.86
CA ALA A 50 12.41 -0.89 26.71
C ALA A 50 11.85 0.26 25.86
N SER A 51 12.40 1.47 25.99
CA SER A 51 11.99 2.61 25.17
C SER A 51 12.44 2.49 23.70
N GLU A 52 13.56 1.82 23.43
CA GLU A 52 14.03 1.53 22.08
C GLU A 52 13.18 0.45 21.41
N GLU A 53 12.77 -0.60 22.15
CA GLU A 53 11.81 -1.61 21.67
C GLU A 53 10.45 -0.99 21.37
N VAL A 54 9.92 -0.14 22.26
CA VAL A 54 8.67 0.59 22.00
C VAL A 54 8.79 1.51 20.78
N GLN A 55 9.94 2.15 20.56
CA GLN A 55 10.17 2.96 19.35
C GLN A 55 10.22 2.10 18.08
N LEU A 56 10.80 0.89 18.15
CA LEU A 56 10.82 -0.05 17.03
C LEU A 56 9.40 -0.54 16.69
N ASP A 57 8.59 -0.86 17.69
CA ASP A 57 7.19 -1.25 17.51
C ASP A 57 6.36 -0.11 16.89
N VAL A 58 6.54 1.13 17.35
CA VAL A 58 5.86 2.30 16.77
C VAL A 58 6.27 2.50 15.31
N ARG A 59 7.55 2.30 14.97
CA ARG A 59 8.04 2.37 13.58
C ARG A 59 7.49 1.24 12.73
N LEU A 60 7.46 0.01 13.25
CA LEU A 60 6.88 -1.15 12.59
C LEU A 60 5.40 -0.92 12.29
N GLN A 61 4.64 -0.45 13.27
CA GLN A 61 3.22 -0.15 13.11
C GLN A 61 2.98 0.98 12.10
N ASN A 62 3.84 2.00 12.06
CA ASN A 62 3.75 3.06 11.06
C ASN A 62 4.05 2.52 9.64
N LEU A 63 5.08 1.68 9.49
CA LEU A 63 5.39 1.02 8.21
C LEU A 63 4.28 0.08 7.77
N GLU A 64 3.66 -0.66 8.70
CA GLU A 64 2.52 -1.51 8.42
C GLU A 64 1.31 -0.69 7.93
N ASN A 65 1.00 0.42 8.61
CA ASN A 65 -0.06 1.34 8.19
C ASN A 65 0.22 1.93 6.80
N GLN A 66 1.48 2.30 6.52
CA GLN A 66 1.89 2.78 5.19
C GLN A 66 1.71 1.70 4.12
N LEU A 67 2.12 0.45 4.40
CA LEU A 67 1.93 -0.67 3.49
C LEU A 67 0.45 -0.95 3.22
N GLN A 68 -0.40 -0.92 4.25
CA GLN A 68 -1.84 -1.08 4.09
C GLN A 68 -2.45 0.04 3.23
N GLN A 69 -2.01 1.28 3.41
CA GLN A 69 -2.43 2.40 2.54
C GLN A 69 -1.98 2.19 1.09
N LEU A 70 -0.75 1.76 0.87
CA LEU A 70 -0.22 1.46 -0.47
C LEU A 70 -0.99 0.33 -1.16
N ILE A 71 -1.38 -0.71 -0.41
CA ILE A 71 -2.22 -1.81 -0.93
C ILE A 71 -3.60 -1.28 -1.32
N ALA A 72 -4.23 -0.48 -0.46
CA ALA A 72 -5.54 0.10 -0.73
C ALA A 72 -5.52 1.00 -1.98
N ILE A 73 -4.50 1.83 -2.13
CA ILE A 73 -4.31 2.68 -3.31
C ILE A 73 -4.10 1.81 -4.57
N ASN A 74 -3.31 0.74 -4.49
CA ASN A 74 -3.09 -0.16 -5.62
C ASN A 74 -4.40 -0.82 -6.10
N ILE A 75 -5.23 -1.30 -5.16
CA ILE A 75 -6.53 -1.90 -5.47
C ILE A 75 -7.42 -0.85 -6.17
N GLN A 76 -7.49 0.36 -5.61
CA GLN A 76 -8.29 1.45 -6.19
C GLN A 76 -7.81 1.84 -7.59
N LEU A 77 -6.50 1.91 -7.81
CA LEU A 77 -5.93 2.20 -9.13
C LEU A 77 -6.24 1.11 -10.14
N ASN A 78 -6.15 -0.16 -9.73
CA ASN A 78 -6.47 -1.29 -10.59
C ASN A 78 -7.96 -1.29 -11.01
N GLU A 79 -8.87 -0.99 -10.09
CA GLU A 79 -10.29 -0.83 -10.40
C GLU A 79 -10.55 0.32 -11.38
N ARG A 80 -9.91 1.48 -11.16
CA ARG A 80 -10.00 2.62 -12.08
C ARG A 80 -9.44 2.27 -13.44
N LEU A 81 -8.33 1.53 -13.51
CA LEU A 81 -7.71 1.12 -14.76
C LEU A 81 -8.64 0.20 -15.55
N LYS A 82 -9.23 -0.82 -14.90
CA LYS A 82 -10.25 -1.69 -15.50
C LYS A 82 -11.46 -0.92 -16.00
N TRP A 83 -11.91 0.08 -15.24
CA TRP A 83 -13.02 0.93 -15.66
C TRP A 83 -12.65 1.76 -16.90
N VAL A 84 -11.46 2.37 -16.92
CA VAL A 84 -10.95 3.11 -18.09
C VAL A 84 -10.77 2.19 -19.29
N GLU A 85 -10.22 0.99 -19.11
CA GLU A 85 -10.10 -0.03 -20.16
C GLU A 85 -11.46 -0.42 -20.73
N GLY A 86 -12.46 -0.62 -19.87
CA GLY A 86 -13.84 -0.88 -20.28
C GLY A 86 -14.44 0.29 -21.07
N GLN A 87 -14.24 1.52 -20.60
CA GLN A 87 -14.66 2.72 -21.33
C GLN A 87 -13.95 2.87 -22.67
N MET A 88 -12.65 2.60 -22.72
CA MET A 88 -11.86 2.66 -23.94
C MET A 88 -12.28 1.55 -24.92
N GLY A 89 -12.59 0.35 -24.44
CA GLY A 89 -13.16 -0.73 -25.24
C GLY A 89 -14.52 -0.35 -25.83
N VAL A 90 -15.38 0.30 -25.05
CA VAL A 90 -16.68 0.83 -25.55
C VAL A 90 -16.47 1.99 -26.53
N ALA A 91 -15.53 2.90 -26.26
CA ALA A 91 -15.22 4.02 -27.14
C ALA A 91 -14.58 3.55 -28.47
N LEU A 92 -13.70 2.54 -28.41
CA LEU A 92 -13.08 1.94 -29.59
C LEU A 92 -14.07 1.09 -30.37
N SER A 93 -14.95 0.31 -29.73
CA SER A 93 -16.02 -0.42 -30.42
C SER A 93 -17.06 0.52 -31.06
N ARG A 94 -17.37 1.66 -30.43
CA ARG A 94 -18.17 2.72 -31.05
C ARG A 94 -17.42 3.45 -32.16
N GLY A 95 -16.13 3.74 -31.99
CA GLY A 95 -15.28 4.42 -32.97
C GLY A 95 -14.86 3.56 -34.17
N THR A 96 -14.90 2.23 -34.04
CA THR A 96 -14.62 1.30 -35.15
C THR A 96 -15.84 0.98 -36.00
N PHE A 97 -17.07 1.23 -35.52
CA PHE A 97 -18.30 0.87 -36.25
C PHE A 97 -19.32 2.00 -36.44
N GLY A 98 -19.13 3.21 -35.90
CA GLY A 98 -20.22 4.18 -35.82
C GLY A 98 -19.85 5.65 -35.98
N ASP A 99 -19.12 6.03 -37.04
CA ASP A 99 -19.39 7.27 -37.79
C ASP A 99 -18.65 7.35 -39.14
N ARG A 100 -18.64 6.27 -39.95
CA ARG A 100 -18.38 6.45 -41.38
C ARG A 100 -19.65 7.02 -42.04
N LYS A 101 -19.98 8.28 -41.73
CA LYS A 101 -20.41 9.15 -42.84
C LYS A 101 -19.30 9.02 -43.86
N ALA A 102 -19.57 8.37 -45.00
CA ALA A 102 -18.60 8.21 -46.06
C ALA A 102 -17.88 9.55 -46.20
N THR A 103 -16.59 9.57 -45.88
CA THR A 103 -15.84 10.82 -45.90
C THR A 103 -15.96 11.39 -47.32
N THR A 104 -15.85 12.70 -47.50
CA THR A 104 -15.90 13.29 -48.85
C THR A 104 -14.91 12.58 -49.80
N GLU A 105 -13.79 12.08 -49.26
CA GLU A 105 -12.85 11.20 -49.95
C GLU A 105 -13.44 9.88 -50.41
N GLU A 106 -14.11 9.13 -49.55
CA GLU A 106 -14.78 7.88 -49.93
C GLU A 106 -15.89 8.10 -50.97
N GLN A 107 -16.67 9.18 -50.84
CA GLN A 107 -17.72 9.50 -51.81
C GLN A 107 -17.16 9.86 -53.19
N VAL A 108 -16.09 10.68 -53.24
CA VAL A 108 -15.37 11.01 -54.48
C VAL A 108 -14.82 9.74 -55.13
N CYS A 109 -14.23 8.86 -54.32
CA CYS A 109 -13.62 7.64 -54.79
C CYS A 109 -14.65 6.61 -55.29
N GLN A 110 -15.79 6.47 -54.62
CA GLN A 110 -16.88 5.60 -55.05
C GLN A 110 -17.50 6.11 -56.35
N ALA A 111 -17.69 7.43 -56.47
CA ALA A 111 -18.23 8.06 -57.67
C ALA A 111 -17.25 7.91 -58.87
N PHE A 112 -15.94 7.93 -58.63
CA PHE A 112 -14.93 7.61 -59.64
C PHE A 112 -14.97 6.13 -60.06
N GLU A 113 -15.10 5.19 -59.11
CA GLU A 113 -15.27 3.74 -59.40
C GLU A 113 -16.56 3.45 -60.19
N GLN A 114 -17.58 4.30 -60.06
CA GLN A 114 -18.81 4.27 -60.86
C GLN A 114 -18.66 4.87 -62.27
N GLY A 115 -17.46 5.34 -62.65
CA GLY A 115 -17.15 5.83 -63.99
C GLY A 115 -17.23 7.34 -64.19
N LYS A 116 -17.44 8.14 -63.13
CA LYS A 116 -17.43 9.60 -63.26
C LYS A 116 -16.03 10.15 -63.51
N THR A 117 -15.95 11.19 -64.34
CA THR A 117 -14.68 11.84 -64.66
C THR A 117 -14.24 12.79 -63.54
N VAL A 118 -12.93 13.09 -63.47
CA VAL A 118 -12.37 14.05 -62.51
C VAL A 118 -13.05 15.42 -62.61
N SER A 119 -13.42 15.86 -63.81
CA SER A 119 -14.11 17.14 -64.03
C SER A 119 -15.53 17.15 -63.44
N GLU A 120 -16.26 16.04 -63.56
CA GLU A 120 -17.60 15.90 -62.99
C GLU A 120 -17.55 15.85 -61.46
N LEU A 121 -16.57 15.16 -60.90
CA LEU A 121 -16.34 15.10 -59.45
C LEU A 121 -15.95 16.48 -58.90
N ALA A 122 -15.08 17.21 -59.59
CA ALA A 122 -14.70 18.58 -59.22
C ALA A 122 -15.93 19.49 -59.14
N HIS A 123 -16.83 19.40 -60.13
CA HIS A 123 -18.07 20.17 -60.14
C HIS A 123 -19.05 19.71 -59.04
N GLN A 124 -19.27 18.40 -58.91
CA GLN A 124 -20.21 17.82 -57.96
C GLN A 124 -19.84 18.08 -56.49
N PHE A 125 -18.54 18.05 -56.17
CA PHE A 125 -18.03 18.23 -54.82
C PHE A 125 -17.53 19.65 -54.53
N GLY A 126 -17.62 20.57 -55.51
CA GLY A 126 -17.20 21.96 -55.37
C GLY A 126 -15.70 22.13 -55.11
N ARG A 127 -14.87 21.25 -55.68
CA ARG A 127 -13.41 21.19 -55.46
C ARG A 127 -12.64 21.40 -56.75
N SER A 128 -11.35 21.76 -56.64
CA SER A 128 -10.49 21.88 -57.81
C SER A 128 -10.15 20.49 -58.39
N LYS A 129 -9.86 20.41 -59.70
CA LYS A 129 -9.46 19.15 -60.33
C LYS A 129 -8.22 18.52 -59.67
N GLY A 130 -7.25 19.35 -59.30
CA GLY A 130 -6.03 18.91 -58.62
C GLY A 130 -6.30 18.30 -57.24
N GLU A 131 -7.28 18.82 -56.49
CA GLU A 131 -7.69 18.23 -55.21
C GLU A 131 -8.33 16.85 -55.39
N ILE A 132 -9.20 16.69 -56.40
CA ILE A 132 -9.82 15.40 -56.71
C ILE A 132 -8.74 14.37 -57.12
N GLU A 133 -7.79 14.75 -57.97
CA GLU A 133 -6.68 13.89 -58.38
C GLU A 133 -5.79 13.49 -57.21
N LEU A 134 -5.48 14.45 -56.32
CA LEU A 134 -4.70 14.17 -55.11
C LEU A 134 -5.39 13.14 -54.23
N MET A 135 -6.71 13.29 -54.00
CA MET A 135 -7.50 12.35 -53.21
C MET A 135 -7.49 10.93 -53.82
N LEU A 136 -7.66 10.82 -55.14
CA LEU A 136 -7.59 9.52 -55.84
C LEU A 136 -6.19 8.89 -55.76
N ASN A 137 -5.14 9.70 -55.88
CA ASN A 137 -3.75 9.25 -55.81
C ASN A 137 -3.36 8.77 -54.40
N LEU A 138 -3.76 9.51 -53.35
CA LEU A 138 -3.51 9.10 -51.97
C LEU A 138 -4.17 7.75 -51.65
N ARG A 139 -5.40 7.53 -52.13
CA ARG A 139 -6.07 6.22 -52.00
C ARG A 139 -5.35 5.12 -52.78
N ARG A 140 -4.85 5.41 -53.99
CA ARG A 140 -4.04 4.46 -54.77
C ARG A 140 -2.76 4.07 -54.02
N ILE A 141 -2.05 5.03 -53.42
CA ILE A 141 -0.84 4.76 -52.62
C ILE A 141 -1.18 3.93 -51.39
N ARG A 142 -2.26 4.28 -50.67
CA ARG A 142 -2.71 3.53 -49.48
C ARG A 142 -3.09 2.07 -49.80
N ARG A 143 -3.70 1.80 -50.95
CA ARG A 143 -4.05 0.44 -51.40
C ARG A 143 -2.90 -0.30 -52.08
N GLY A 144 -2.00 0.41 -52.75
CA GLY A 144 -0.87 -0.13 -53.51
C GLY A 144 0.44 -0.25 -52.73
N GLY A 145 0.54 0.36 -51.54
CA GLY A 145 1.66 0.25 -50.61
C GLY A 145 1.63 -0.99 -49.73
N VAL A 146 0.66 -1.89 -49.94
CA VAL A 146 0.64 -3.25 -49.39
C VAL A 146 1.13 -4.19 -50.50
N ARG A 147 2.44 -4.22 -50.71
CA ARG A 147 3.15 -5.29 -51.42
C ARG A 147 4.42 -5.62 -50.67
#